data_AF-A0AAV0WYI6-F1
#
_entry.id   AF-A0AAV0WYI6-F1
#
_cell.length_a   1.000
_cell.length_b   1.000
_cell.length_c   1.000
_cell.angle_alpha   90.00
_cell.angle_beta   90.00
_cell.angle_gamma   90.00
#
_symmetry.space_group_name_H-M   'P 1'
#
loop_
_entity.id
_entity.type
_entity.pdbx_description
1 polymer ?
#
loop_
_entity_poly.entity_id
_entity_poly.type
_entity_poly.pdbx_seq_one_letter_code
_entity_poly.pdbx_strand_id
1 'polypeptide(L)'
;MTALSFKKIFEILEPLTRTLQARDIDILAAMYLVNSAKESIVALRTEETFENIFILAKEFDDKYENEEFELLRTTKKRKVRKMDGELCSDEVEQNPIQKFKVDTYFVALDIIKTQISQRFTNKTIEVMKDFALLSIKRIKALKKKP
;
A
#
# COMPACT_ATOMS: atom_id res chain seq x y z
N MET A 1 13.54 1.10 5.26
CA MET A 1 12.77 0.97 4.00
C MET A 1 11.30 0.63 4.19
N THR A 2 10.94 -0.46 4.87
CA THR A 2 9.54 -0.90 5.05
C THR A 2 8.58 0.20 5.50
N ALA A 3 8.95 0.94 6.56
CA ALA A 3 8.11 2.04 7.06
C ALA A 3 7.89 3.16 6.03
N LEU A 4 8.92 3.52 5.25
CA LEU A 4 8.81 4.55 4.22
C LEU A 4 7.95 4.10 3.04
N SER A 5 8.06 2.83 2.64
CA SER A 5 7.19 2.23 1.63
C SER A 5 5.72 2.28 2.07
N PHE A 6 5.42 1.84 3.30
CA PHE A 6 4.05 1.89 3.82
C PHE A 6 3.54 3.29 4.05
N LYS A 7 4.40 4.24 4.46
CA LYS A 7 4.02 5.65 4.57
C LYS A 7 3.48 6.18 3.24
N LYS A 8 4.16 5.92 2.13
CA LYS A 8 3.71 6.34 0.80
C LYS A 8 2.39 5.69 0.38
N ILE A 9 2.21 4.42 0.70
CA ILE A 9 0.96 3.70 0.46
C ILE A 9 -0.18 4.30 1.29
N PHE A 10 0.05 4.59 2.57
CA PHE A 10 -0.96 5.16 3.45
C PHE A 10 -1.33 6.59 3.06
N GLU A 11 -0.38 7.42 2.63
CA GLU A 11 -0.66 8.76 2.10
C GLU A 11 -1.71 8.72 0.96
N ILE A 12 -1.68 7.69 0.11
CA ILE A 12 -2.67 7.49 -0.98
C ILE A 12 -4.00 6.96 -0.44
N LEU A 13 -3.97 6.00 0.49
CA LEU A 13 -5.17 5.31 0.99
C LEU A 13 -5.92 6.09 2.07
N GLU A 14 -5.27 7.04 2.74
CA GLU A 14 -5.83 7.86 3.82
C GLU A 14 -7.09 8.64 3.41
N PRO A 15 -7.10 9.44 2.31
CA PRO A 15 -8.30 10.16 1.91
C PRO A 15 -9.46 9.21 1.57
N LEU A 16 -9.16 8.07 0.94
CA LEU A 16 -10.16 7.05 0.64
C LEU A 16 -10.74 6.44 1.93
N THR A 17 -9.89 6.08 2.89
CA THR A 17 -10.32 5.47 4.15
C THR A 17 -11.17 6.43 4.97
N ARG A 18 -10.74 7.69 5.07
CA ARG A 18 -11.47 8.74 5.79
C ARG A 18 -12.83 9.03 5.18
N THR A 19 -12.96 9.00 3.85
CA THR A 19 -14.26 9.23 3.18
C THR A 19 -15.21 8.05 3.33
N LEU A 20 -14.71 6.82 3.24
CA LEU A 20 -15.51 5.60 3.44
C LEU A 20 -15.97 5.41 4.89
N GLN A 21 -15.21 5.93 5.87
CA GLN A 21 -15.53 5.83 7.30
C GLN A 21 -16.29 7.04 7.85
N ALA A 22 -16.61 8.04 7.02
CA ALA A 22 -17.36 9.21 7.44
C ALA A 22 -18.80 8.85 7.84
N ARG A 23 -19.37 9.57 8.82
CA ARG A 23 -20.76 9.36 9.26
C ARG A 23 -21.78 9.60 8.14
N ASP A 24 -21.58 10.68 7.38
CA ASP A 24 -22.38 11.03 6.21
C ASP A 24 -21.53 10.84 4.95
N ILE A 25 -21.41 9.60 4.48
CA ILE A 25 -20.60 9.24 3.33
C ILE A 25 -21.12 9.94 2.08
N ASP A 26 -20.26 10.71 1.42
CA ASP A 26 -20.47 11.11 0.02
C ASP A 26 -20.06 9.95 -0.88
N ILE A 27 -21.04 9.13 -1.25
CA ILE A 27 -20.81 7.89 -2.00
C ILE A 27 -20.16 8.21 -3.36
N LEU A 28 -20.55 9.31 -4.02
CA LEU A 28 -20.05 9.64 -5.35
C LEU A 28 -18.60 10.10 -5.29
N ALA A 29 -18.25 10.92 -4.30
CA ALA A 29 -16.87 11.29 -4.02
C ALA A 29 -16.02 10.06 -3.63
N ALA A 30 -16.55 9.16 -2.80
CA ALA A 30 -15.85 7.94 -2.41
C ALA A 30 -15.55 7.04 -3.63
N MET A 31 -16.51 6.85 -4.54
CA MET A 31 -16.28 6.05 -5.76
C MET A 31 -15.23 6.67 -6.69
N TYR A 32 -15.18 8.01 -6.78
CA TYR A 32 -14.13 8.70 -7.51
C TYR A 32 -12.75 8.45 -6.86
N LEU A 33 -12.65 8.59 -5.54
CA LEU A 33 -11.42 8.35 -4.79
C LEU A 33 -10.92 6.90 -4.89
N VAL A 34 -11.83 5.92 -4.95
CA VAL A 34 -11.46 4.52 -5.18
C VAL A 34 -10.72 4.36 -6.51
N ASN A 35 -11.26 4.94 -7.59
CA ASN A 35 -10.64 4.83 -8.92
C ASN A 35 -9.29 5.56 -8.96
N SER A 36 -9.23 6.77 -8.39
CA SER A 36 -7.99 7.52 -8.28
C SER A 36 -6.92 6.77 -7.48
N ALA A 37 -7.27 6.22 -6.32
CA ALA A 37 -6.36 5.43 -5.50
C ALA A 37 -5.85 4.18 -6.23
N LYS A 38 -6.73 3.51 -7.01
CA LYS A 38 -6.34 2.37 -7.85
C LYS A 38 -5.28 2.77 -8.89
N GLU A 39 -5.48 3.89 -9.58
CA GLU A 39 -4.51 4.41 -10.55
C GLU A 39 -3.19 4.80 -9.88
N SER A 40 -3.24 5.46 -8.73
CA SER A 40 -2.04 5.84 -7.97
C SER A 40 -1.24 4.62 -7.46
N ILE A 41 -1.91 3.56 -7.00
CA ILE A 41 -1.24 2.32 -6.59
C ILE A 41 -0.58 1.62 -7.79
N VAL A 42 -1.18 1.67 -8.97
CA VAL A 42 -0.56 1.14 -10.19
C VAL A 42 0.67 1.96 -10.57
N ALA A 43 0.62 3.29 -10.44
CA ALA A 43 1.74 4.18 -10.73
C ALA A 43 2.93 3.99 -9.77
N LEU A 44 2.68 3.56 -8.53
CA LEU A 44 3.72 3.19 -7.55
C LEU A 44 4.48 1.91 -7.90
N ARG A 45 3.96 1.09 -8.82
CA ARG A 45 4.64 -0.14 -9.25
C ARG A 45 5.63 0.14 -10.37
N THR A 46 6.60 1.02 -10.11
CA THR A 46 7.67 1.36 -11.05
C THR A 46 9.02 1.25 -10.38
N GLU A 47 10.06 1.04 -11.18
CA GLU A 47 11.44 0.99 -10.69
C GLU A 47 11.86 2.33 -10.07
N GLU A 48 11.51 3.42 -10.75
CA GLU A 48 11.87 4.78 -10.35
C GLU A 48 11.29 5.16 -8.99
N THR A 49 10.04 4.77 -8.71
CA THR A 49 9.41 5.04 -7.41
C THR A 49 10.06 4.23 -6.29
N PHE A 50 10.50 3.01 -6.57
CA PHE A 50 11.26 2.22 -5.61
C PHE A 50 12.62 2.85 -5.31
N GLU A 51 13.36 3.28 -6.33
CA GLU A 51 14.65 3.96 -6.16
C GLU A 51 14.50 5.26 -5.35
N ASN A 52 13.44 6.04 -5.59
CA ASN A 52 13.15 7.22 -4.78
C ASN A 52 12.94 6.87 -3.29
N ILE A 53 12.24 5.78 -2.99
CA ILE A 53 12.05 5.31 -1.61
C ILE A 53 13.39 4.85 -1.00
N PHE A 54 14.25 4.23 -1.82
CA PHE A 54 15.58 3.81 -1.39
C PHE A 54 16.49 4.99 -1.06
N ILE A 55 16.48 6.04 -1.89
CA ILE A 55 17.20 7.29 -1.63
C ILE A 55 16.71 7.94 -0.34
N LEU A 56 15.39 8.09 -0.16
CA LEU A 56 14.81 8.64 1.07
C LEU A 56 15.18 7.81 2.31
N ALA A 57 15.34 6.49 2.16
CA ALA A 57 15.76 5.62 3.25
C ALA A 57 17.23 5.85 3.62
N LYS A 58 18.11 6.07 2.63
CA LYS A 58 19.52 6.42 2.87
C LYS A 58 19.65 7.79 3.51
N GLU A 59 18.95 8.80 2.98
CA GLU A 59 18.94 10.15 3.57
C GLU A 59 18.45 10.15 5.02
N PHE A 60 17.49 9.28 5.34
CA PHE A 60 17.02 9.10 6.72
C PHE A 60 18.11 8.48 7.59
N ASP A 61 18.84 7.48 7.09
CA ASP A 61 19.94 6.83 7.81
C ASP A 61 21.09 7.82 8.07
N ASP A 62 21.51 8.56 7.05
CA ASP A 62 22.56 9.59 7.12
C ASP A 62 22.23 10.68 8.15
N LYS A 63 20.95 11.03 8.28
CA LYS A 63 20.50 12.04 9.26
C LYS A 63 20.72 11.61 10.71
N TYR A 64 20.66 10.31 10.99
CA TYR A 64 20.76 9.76 12.34
C TYR A 64 22.03 8.92 12.54
N GLU A 65 23.03 9.09 11.66
CA GLU A 65 24.30 8.37 11.72
C GLU A 65 25.04 8.53 13.06
N ASN A 66 24.82 9.66 13.75
CA ASN A 66 25.42 9.96 15.05
C ASN A 66 24.60 9.45 16.27
N GLU A 67 23.47 8.79 16.05
CA GLU A 67 22.68 8.19 17.13
C GLU A 67 23.11 6.73 17.36
N GLU A 68 23.46 6.40 18.61
CA GLU A 68 23.78 5.02 18.97
C GLU A 68 22.50 4.20 19.14
N PHE A 69 22.25 3.28 18.22
CA PHE A 69 21.19 2.29 18.36
C PHE A 69 21.73 1.01 19.04
N GLU A 70 20.96 0.45 19.97
CA GLU A 70 21.26 -0.89 20.49
C GLU A 70 21.20 -1.92 19.36
N LEU A 71 22.33 -2.60 19.12
CA LEU A 71 22.39 -3.62 18.10
C LEU A 71 21.43 -4.77 18.46
N LEU A 72 20.52 -5.11 17.55
CA LEU A 72 19.63 -6.24 17.72
C LEU A 72 20.45 -7.52 17.95
N ARG A 73 20.08 -8.29 18.98
CA ARG A 73 20.70 -9.58 19.27
C ARG A 73 20.46 -10.52 18.09
N THR A 74 21.48 -10.70 17.25
CA THR A 74 21.41 -11.63 16.13
C THR A 74 21.58 -13.06 16.64
N THR A 75 20.51 -13.86 16.54
CA THR A 75 20.61 -15.30 16.76
C THR A 75 21.34 -15.92 15.56
N LYS A 76 22.53 -16.49 15.78
CA LYS A 76 23.24 -17.22 14.72
C LYS A 76 22.36 -18.38 14.26
N LYS A 77 21.95 -18.38 12.99
CA LYS A 77 21.28 -19.52 12.38
C LYS A 77 22.25 -20.72 12.35
N ARG A 78 21.77 -21.88 12.80
CA ARG A 78 22.56 -23.11 12.83
C ARG A 78 22.66 -23.64 11.40
N LYS A 79 23.88 -23.71 10.86
CA LYS A 79 24.12 -24.25 9.51
C LYS A 79 23.69 -25.71 9.45
N VAL A 80 22.87 -26.06 8.45
CA VAL A 80 22.46 -27.45 8.18
C VAL A 80 23.53 -28.13 7.30
N ARG A 81 23.80 -29.42 7.55
CA ARG A 81 24.71 -30.21 6.69
C ARG A 81 24.05 -30.44 5.33
N LYS A 82 24.82 -30.32 4.26
CA LYS A 82 24.35 -30.34 2.86
C LYS A 82 24.96 -31.51 2.11
N MET A 83 24.16 -32.20 1.27
CA MET A 83 24.65 -33.22 0.33
C MET A 83 24.90 -32.59 -1.06
N ASP A 84 25.72 -33.23 -1.89
CA ASP A 84 26.00 -32.78 -3.25
C ASP A 84 24.69 -32.73 -4.08
N GLY A 85 24.42 -31.58 -4.68
CA GLY A 85 23.24 -31.34 -5.51
C GLY A 85 22.04 -30.71 -4.79
N GLU A 86 22.06 -30.57 -3.46
CA GLU A 86 21.00 -29.86 -2.75
C GLU A 86 21.13 -28.33 -2.92
N LEU A 87 20.03 -27.58 -2.83
CA LEU A 87 20.04 -26.11 -2.70
C LEU A 87 20.00 -25.75 -1.20
N CYS A 88 20.87 -24.85 -0.73
CA CYS A 88 20.95 -24.55 0.70
C CYS A 88 19.94 -23.46 1.04
N SER A 89 19.06 -23.69 2.00
CA SER A 89 18.22 -22.60 2.55
C SER A 89 19.03 -21.56 3.34
N ASP A 90 20.26 -21.90 3.74
CA ASP A 90 21.19 -21.03 4.47
C ASP A 90 22.16 -20.26 3.53
N GLU A 91 21.93 -20.29 2.21
CA GLU A 91 22.72 -19.48 1.26
C GLU A 91 22.48 -17.98 1.52
N VAL A 92 23.57 -17.22 1.60
CA VAL A 92 23.52 -15.77 1.78
C VAL A 92 22.98 -15.16 0.50
N GLU A 93 21.85 -14.47 0.62
CA GLU A 93 21.24 -13.81 -0.53
C GLU A 93 22.20 -12.79 -1.15
N GLN A 94 22.40 -12.87 -2.47
CA GLN A 94 23.37 -12.04 -3.19
C GLN A 94 22.99 -10.55 -3.22
N ASN A 95 21.70 -10.20 -3.11
CA ASN A 95 21.24 -8.81 -3.08
C ASN A 95 20.01 -8.60 -2.16
N PRO A 96 20.21 -8.17 -0.90
CA PRO A 96 19.12 -8.00 0.06
C PRO A 96 18.13 -6.89 -0.34
N ILE A 97 18.59 -5.86 -1.07
CA ILE A 97 17.75 -4.75 -1.53
C ILE A 97 16.78 -5.24 -2.61
N GLN A 98 17.30 -6.00 -3.57
CA GLN A 98 16.48 -6.58 -4.63
C GLN A 98 15.48 -7.61 -4.08
N LYS A 99 15.87 -8.39 -3.07
CA LYS A 99 14.96 -9.28 -2.35
C LYS A 99 13.82 -8.50 -1.70
N PHE A 100 14.13 -7.45 -0.94
CA PHE A 100 13.11 -6.60 -0.32
C PHE A 100 12.13 -6.01 -1.35
N LYS A 101 12.67 -5.54 -2.48
CA LYS A 101 11.88 -4.99 -3.57
C LYS A 101 10.87 -5.99 -4.13
N VAL A 102 11.33 -7.20 -4.48
CA VAL A 102 10.50 -8.22 -5.12
C VAL A 102 9.55 -8.85 -4.09
N ASP A 103 10.08 -9.32 -2.96
CA ASP A 103 9.33 -10.14 -2.01
C ASP A 103 8.42 -9.33 -1.09
N THR A 104 8.74 -8.05 -0.85
CA THR A 104 8.00 -7.20 0.08
C THR A 104 7.28 -6.07 -0.63
N TYR A 105 8.01 -5.17 -1.31
CA TYR A 105 7.42 -3.95 -1.87
C TYR A 105 6.39 -4.24 -2.96
N PHE A 106 6.79 -4.99 -3.99
CA PHE A 106 5.91 -5.33 -5.10
C PHE A 106 4.77 -6.26 -4.69
N VAL A 107 5.04 -7.24 -3.83
CA VAL A 107 3.99 -8.12 -3.28
C VAL A 107 2.94 -7.32 -2.52
N ALA A 108 3.33 -6.38 -1.67
CA ALA A 108 2.39 -5.54 -0.93
C ALA A 108 1.50 -4.71 -1.87
N LEU A 109 2.08 -4.08 -2.89
CA LEU A 109 1.33 -3.32 -3.89
C LEU A 109 0.36 -4.20 -4.69
N ASP A 110 0.77 -5.40 -5.07
CA ASP A 110 -0.06 -6.33 -5.83
C ASP A 110 -1.24 -6.84 -5.00
N ILE A 111 -1.02 -7.14 -3.72
CA ILE A 111 -2.09 -7.49 -2.77
C ILE A 111 -3.08 -6.33 -2.67
N ILE A 112 -2.61 -5.10 -2.45
CA ILE A 112 -3.49 -3.93 -2.32
C ILE A 112 -4.30 -3.71 -3.60
N LYS A 113 -3.64 -3.74 -4.76
CA LYS A 113 -4.29 -3.61 -6.08
C LYS A 113 -5.38 -4.67 -6.27
N THR A 114 -5.10 -5.91 -5.86
CA THR A 114 -6.02 -7.04 -5.97
C THR A 114 -7.21 -6.85 -5.05
N GLN A 115 -6.99 -6.46 -3.79
CA GLN A 115 -8.03 -6.22 -2.80
C GLN A 115 -8.96 -5.07 -3.22
N ILE A 116 -8.41 -3.95 -3.70
CA ILE A 116 -9.22 -2.83 -4.19
C ILE A 116 -10.06 -3.28 -5.39
N SER A 117 -9.48 -4.00 -6.35
CA SER A 117 -10.18 -4.42 -7.56
C SER A 117 -11.26 -5.47 -7.29
N GLN A 118 -11.04 -6.36 -6.33
CA GLN A 118 -12.03 -7.37 -5.93
C GLN A 118 -13.22 -6.74 -5.18
N ARG A 119 -12.97 -5.73 -4.34
CA ARG A 119 -14.01 -5.07 -3.54
C ARG A 119 -14.81 -4.06 -4.36
N PHE A 120 -14.14 -3.30 -5.21
CA PHE A 120 -14.74 -2.25 -6.02
C PHE A 120 -14.68 -2.62 -7.50
N THR A 121 -15.60 -3.51 -7.87
CA THR A 121 -15.87 -3.83 -9.28
C THR A 121 -16.68 -2.72 -9.95
N ASN A 122 -16.64 -2.66 -11.28
CA ASN A 122 -17.43 -1.70 -12.04
C ASN A 122 -18.93 -1.79 -11.70
N LYS A 123 -19.46 -3.01 -11.57
CA LYS A 123 -20.84 -3.26 -11.18
C LYS A 123 -21.16 -2.72 -9.78
N THR A 124 -20.28 -2.95 -8.80
CA THR A 124 -20.51 -2.41 -7.44
C THR A 124 -20.45 -0.89 -7.43
N ILE A 125 -19.60 -0.27 -8.25
CA ILE A 125 -19.51 1.19 -8.36
C ILE A 125 -20.79 1.78 -8.98
N GLU A 126 -21.34 1.14 -10.02
CA GLU A 126 -22.61 1.57 -10.64
C GLU A 126 -23.76 1.51 -9.64
N VAL A 127 -23.91 0.38 -8.94
CA VAL A 127 -24.93 0.22 -7.90
C VAL A 127 -24.78 1.26 -6.79
N MET A 128 -23.56 1.55 -6.36
CA MET A 128 -23.28 2.60 -5.36
C MET A 128 -23.67 4.00 -5.85
N LYS A 129 -23.50 4.30 -7.14
CA LYS A 129 -23.96 5.57 -7.73
C LYS A 129 -25.48 5.70 -7.67
N ASP A 130 -26.21 4.61 -7.89
CA ASP A 130 -27.68 4.60 -7.74
C ASP A 130 -28.08 4.82 -6.28
N PHE A 131 -27.40 4.18 -5.33
CA PHE A 131 -27.62 4.43 -3.89
C PHE A 131 -27.32 5.88 -3.48
N ALA A 132 -26.39 6.55 -4.16
CA ALA A 132 -26.11 7.97 -3.90
C ALA A 132 -27.35 8.87 -4.14
N LEU A 133 -28.25 8.48 -5.06
CA LEU A 133 -29.51 9.19 -5.31
C LEU A 133 -30.48 9.09 -4.12
N LEU A 134 -30.40 8.01 -3.35
CA LEU A 134 -31.19 7.79 -2.14
C LEU A 134 -30.61 8.46 -0.90
N SER A 135 -29.53 9.25 -1.05
CA SER A 135 -28.95 9.98 0.08
C SER A 135 -29.96 10.93 0.72
N ILE A 136 -29.94 11.02 2.05
CA ILE A 136 -30.84 11.88 2.83
C ILE A 136 -30.73 13.34 2.37
N LYS A 137 -29.51 13.79 2.03
CA LYS A 137 -29.25 15.13 1.49
C LYS A 137 -30.03 15.37 0.19
N ARG A 138 -30.03 14.40 -0.73
CA ARG A 138 -30.74 14.50 -2.01
C ARG A 138 -32.26 14.46 -1.82
N ILE A 139 -32.76 13.57 -0.98
CA ILE A 139 -34.20 13.48 -0.66
C ILE A 139 -34.71 14.78 -0.04
N LYS A 140 -33.97 15.36 0.91
CA LYS A 140 -34.33 16.66 1.52
C LYS A 140 -34.29 17.81 0.52
N ALA A 141 -33.35 17.80 -0.43
CA ALA A 141 -33.26 18.82 -1.47
C ALA A 141 -34.46 18.77 -2.44
N LEU A 142 -34.91 17.58 -2.82
CA LEU A 142 -36.09 17.39 -3.67
C LEU A 142 -37.38 17.86 -2.98
N LYS A 143 -37.53 17.58 -1.67
CA LYS A 143 -38.69 18.05 -0.89
C LYS A 143 -38.79 19.58 -0.75
N LYS A 144 -37.68 20.31 -0.92
CA LYS A 144 -37.64 21.79 -0.81
C LYS A 144 -38.00 22.52 -2.10
N LYS A 145 -38.06 21.83 -3.24
CA LYS A 145 -38.51 22.41 -4.51
C LYS A 145 -39.99 22.07 -4.73
N PRO A 146 -40.93 23.02 -4.58
CA PRO A 146 -42.30 22.84 -5.05
C PRO A 146 -42.36 22.76 -6.58
#